data_AF-A0A959RR99-F1
#
_entry.id   AF-A0A959RR99-F1
#
_cell.length_a   1.000
_cell.length_b   1.000
_cell.length_c   1.000
_cell.angle_alpha   90.00
_cell.angle_beta   90.00
_cell.angle_gamma   90.00
#
_symmetry.space_group_name_H-M   'P 1'
#
loop_
_entity.id
_entity.type
_entity.pdbx_description
1 polymer ?
#
loop_
_entity_poly.entity_id
_entity_poly.type
_entity_poly.pdbx_seq_one_letter_code
_entity_poly.pdbx_strand_id
1 'polypeptide(L)'
;SNGTMLVMDKFLDYPLDPISESPASLNNLFYKWLHREDYAMLKYSVAHFGDFYRGLKKITALLSELDLPANIQIYIDRINSIIRHEPLSKLADTDKKEKFSKRQNLYFGFHLRNRYKTNTLELIEIYSRLDAWYSMAVAVKTHQLSFPKFVAQETPLVEAEGLYHLLLPEPVPYNLQMNPAHNFLFLTGANMAGKSTLIKAVGSAVFLAH
;
A
#
# COMPACT_ATOMS: atom_id res chain seq x y z
N SER A 1 3.70 -0.99 9.20
CA SER A 1 5.05 -1.45 8.83
C SER A 1 4.94 -2.72 8.01
N ASN A 2 5.95 -3.06 7.19
CA ASN A 2 5.95 -4.30 6.38
C ASN A 2 5.74 -5.56 7.23
N GLY A 3 6.33 -5.60 8.43
CA GLY A 3 6.10 -6.70 9.37
C GLY A 3 4.65 -6.82 9.84
N THR A 4 3.94 -5.70 10.03
CA THR A 4 2.52 -5.71 10.41
C THR A 4 1.66 -6.31 9.30
N MET A 5 1.89 -5.89 8.06
CA MET A 5 1.16 -6.40 6.88
C MET A 5 1.39 -7.90 6.71
N LEU A 6 2.65 -8.35 6.80
CA LEU A 6 3.01 -9.77 6.68
C LEU A 6 2.33 -10.64 7.76
N VAL A 7 2.26 -10.16 8.99
CA VAL A 7 1.62 -10.93 10.08
C VAL A 7 0.11 -11.00 9.88
N MET A 8 -0.53 -9.90 9.48
CA MET A 8 -1.97 -9.89 9.19
C MET A 8 -2.31 -10.85 8.05
N ASP A 9 -1.57 -10.79 6.95
CA ASP A 9 -1.74 -11.66 5.78
C ASP A 9 -1.65 -13.15 6.19
N LYS A 10 -0.55 -13.52 6.86
CA LYS A 10 -0.36 -14.87 7.42
C LYS A 10 -1.50 -15.30 8.34
N PHE A 11 -2.00 -14.40 9.19
CA PHE A 11 -3.10 -14.72 10.10
C PHE A 11 -4.43 -14.94 9.38
N LEU A 12 -4.71 -14.18 8.32
CA LEU A 12 -5.95 -14.32 7.56
C LEU A 12 -6.01 -15.63 6.77
N ASP A 13 -4.86 -16.22 6.45
CA ASP A 13 -4.74 -17.51 5.75
C ASP A 13 -4.44 -18.70 6.67
N TYR A 14 -4.02 -18.46 7.91
CA TYR A 14 -3.71 -19.53 8.87
C TYR A 14 -4.91 -20.47 9.10
N PRO A 15 -4.77 -21.80 9.09
CA PRO A 15 -5.87 -22.72 9.36
C PRO A 15 -6.17 -22.78 10.87
N LEU A 16 -6.79 -21.71 11.39
CA LEU A 16 -7.12 -21.59 12.81
C LEU A 16 -8.36 -22.42 13.15
N ASP A 17 -8.30 -23.18 14.25
CA ASP A 17 -9.44 -23.94 14.74
C ASP A 17 -10.59 -23.00 15.14
N PRO A 18 -11.86 -23.38 14.89
CA PRO A 18 -13.01 -22.48 15.00
C PRO A 18 -13.16 -21.91 16.41
N ILE A 19 -13.10 -20.57 16.49
CA ILE A 19 -13.41 -19.80 17.70
C ILE A 19 -14.92 -19.60 17.77
N SER A 20 -15.50 -19.70 18.96
CA SER A 20 -16.93 -19.42 19.16
C SER A 20 -17.18 -17.92 19.35
N GLU A 21 -18.32 -17.41 18.88
CA GLU A 21 -18.69 -15.99 19.04
C GLU A 21 -18.84 -15.58 20.52
N SER A 22 -19.46 -16.45 21.34
CA SER A 22 -19.63 -16.18 22.77
C SER A 22 -18.33 -16.40 23.56
N PRO A 23 -17.78 -15.36 24.23
CA PRO A 23 -16.60 -15.50 25.09
C PRO A 23 -16.80 -16.47 26.27
N ALA A 24 -18.06 -16.79 26.61
CA ALA A 24 -18.44 -17.70 27.69
C ALA A 24 -18.71 -19.15 27.23
N SER A 25 -18.53 -19.45 25.94
CA SER A 25 -18.68 -20.82 25.44
C SER A 25 -17.63 -21.77 26.04
N LEU A 26 -18.02 -23.03 26.24
CA LEU A 26 -17.12 -24.08 26.73
C LEU A 26 -15.87 -24.24 25.84
N ASN A 27 -16.05 -24.12 24.52
CA ASN A 27 -14.94 -24.14 23.57
C ASN A 27 -13.93 -23.01 23.87
N ASN A 28 -14.39 -21.76 24.01
CA ASN A 28 -13.51 -20.62 24.31
C ASN A 28 -12.83 -20.71 25.70
N LEU A 29 -13.47 -21.36 26.68
CA LEU A 29 -12.89 -21.60 28.00
C LEU A 29 -11.68 -22.55 27.94
N PHE A 30 -11.74 -23.59 27.10
CA PHE A 30 -10.66 -24.56 26.94
C PHE A 30 -9.74 -24.28 25.74
N TYR A 31 -10.07 -23.30 24.89
CA TYR A 31 -9.36 -23.03 23.64
C TYR A 31 -7.85 -22.84 23.81
N LYS A 32 -7.40 -22.08 24.82
CA LYS A 32 -5.96 -21.90 25.08
C LYS A 32 -5.25 -23.21 25.45
N TRP A 33 -5.95 -24.12 26.12
CA TRP A 33 -5.38 -25.38 26.60
C TRP A 33 -5.34 -26.43 25.48
N LEU A 34 -6.41 -26.50 24.67
CA LEU A 34 -6.52 -27.42 23.54
C LEU A 34 -5.73 -26.95 22.31
N HIS A 35 -5.67 -25.64 22.07
CA HIS A 35 -5.11 -25.00 20.86
C HIS A 35 -4.06 -23.93 21.24
N ARG A 36 -2.98 -24.37 21.88
CA ARG A 36 -1.94 -23.46 22.42
C ARG A 36 -1.26 -22.63 21.33
N GLU A 37 -0.93 -23.24 20.20
CA GLU A 37 -0.26 -22.60 19.07
C GLU A 37 -1.20 -21.58 18.38
N ASP A 38 -2.44 -21.97 18.11
CA ASP A 38 -3.48 -21.09 17.55
C ASP A 38 -3.70 -19.85 18.43
N TYR A 39 -3.80 -20.05 19.75
CA TYR A 39 -3.94 -18.92 20.68
C TYR A 39 -2.72 -18.01 20.67
N ALA A 40 -1.51 -18.56 20.54
CA ALA A 40 -0.28 -17.77 20.45
C ALA A 40 -0.25 -16.94 19.15
N MET A 41 -0.59 -17.55 18.02
CA MET A 41 -0.69 -16.90 16.71
C MET A 41 -1.75 -15.79 16.72
N LEU A 42 -2.93 -16.06 17.27
CA LEU A 42 -4.01 -15.09 17.42
C LEU A 42 -3.61 -13.92 18.30
N LYS A 43 -3.08 -14.17 19.50
CA LYS A 43 -2.65 -13.12 20.43
C LYS A 43 -1.60 -12.22 19.78
N TYR A 44 -0.64 -12.82 19.08
CA TYR A 44 0.40 -12.08 18.37
C TYR A 44 -0.21 -11.21 17.26
N SER A 45 -1.11 -11.79 16.46
CA SER A 45 -1.72 -11.13 15.31
C SER A 45 -2.64 -9.98 15.69
N VAL A 46 -3.48 -10.13 16.74
CA VAL A 46 -4.43 -9.09 17.18
C VAL A 46 -3.73 -7.74 17.45
N ALA A 47 -2.52 -7.76 18.01
CA ALA A 47 -1.74 -6.54 18.22
C ALA A 47 -1.40 -5.82 16.90
N HIS A 48 -1.09 -6.58 15.85
CA HIS A 48 -0.80 -6.05 14.51
C HIS A 48 -2.04 -5.47 13.83
N PHE A 49 -3.20 -6.10 13.95
CA PHE A 49 -4.46 -5.51 13.49
C PHE A 49 -4.76 -4.18 14.18
N GLY A 50 -4.52 -4.10 15.50
CA GLY A 50 -4.64 -2.83 16.24
C GLY A 50 -3.67 -1.76 15.75
N ASP A 51 -2.41 -2.11 15.51
CA ASP A 51 -1.42 -1.18 14.96
C ASP A 51 -1.82 -0.66 13.58
N PHE A 52 -2.38 -1.54 12.74
CA PHE A 52 -2.86 -1.18 11.42
C PHE A 52 -4.05 -0.22 11.49
N TYR A 53 -5.10 -0.52 12.26
CA TYR A 53 -6.27 0.36 12.36
C TYR A 53 -5.96 1.69 13.04
N ARG A 54 -5.09 1.70 14.06
CA ARG A 54 -4.54 2.94 14.63
C ARG A 54 -3.82 3.77 13.57
N GLY A 55 -3.00 3.12 12.75
CA GLY A 55 -2.30 3.78 11.64
C GLY A 55 -3.26 4.42 10.65
N LEU A 56 -4.32 3.70 10.27
CA LEU A 56 -5.36 4.23 9.40
C LEU A 56 -6.09 5.43 10.01
N LYS A 57 -6.46 5.38 11.29
CA LYS A 57 -7.06 6.55 11.98
C LYS A 57 -6.14 7.77 11.96
N LYS A 58 -4.81 7.56 12.11
CA LYS A 58 -3.83 8.66 12.01
C LYS A 58 -3.77 9.23 10.60
N ILE A 59 -3.77 8.36 9.59
CA ILE A 59 -3.77 8.79 8.18
C ILE A 59 -5.03 9.59 7.87
N THR A 60 -6.21 9.09 8.24
CA THR A 60 -7.46 9.81 7.95
C THR A 60 -7.56 11.12 8.73
N ALA A 61 -7.07 11.17 9.97
CA ALA A 61 -6.98 12.42 10.73
C ALA A 61 -6.06 13.44 10.05
N LEU A 62 -4.85 13.04 9.66
CA LEU A 62 -3.89 13.93 8.97
C LEU A 62 -4.45 14.48 7.65
N LEU A 63 -5.21 13.67 6.93
CA LEU A 63 -5.77 14.06 5.63
C LEU A 63 -7.10 14.83 5.76
N SER A 64 -7.78 14.77 6.90
CA SER A 64 -9.08 15.44 7.11
C SER A 64 -9.02 16.97 7.16
N GLU A 65 -7.82 17.52 7.40
CA GLU A 65 -7.59 18.97 7.45
C GLU A 65 -7.29 19.57 6.06
N LEU A 66 -7.21 18.73 5.02
CA LEU A 66 -6.84 19.12 3.67
C LEU A 66 -8.05 19.12 2.73
N ASP A 67 -8.03 20.00 1.73
CA ASP A 67 -8.95 19.94 0.60
C ASP A 67 -8.48 18.86 -0.38
N LEU A 68 -9.08 17.67 -0.29
CA LEU A 68 -8.68 16.50 -1.07
C LEU A 68 -9.49 16.41 -2.37
N PRO A 69 -8.83 16.08 -3.50
CA PRO A 69 -9.52 15.67 -4.71
C PRO A 69 -10.52 14.52 -4.45
N ALA A 70 -11.67 14.55 -5.14
CA ALA A 70 -12.75 13.57 -4.92
C ALA A 70 -12.29 12.11 -5.05
N ASN A 71 -11.36 11.84 -5.98
CA ASN A 71 -10.80 10.50 -6.17
C ASN A 71 -9.97 10.02 -4.96
N ILE A 72 -9.41 10.92 -4.14
CA ILE A 72 -8.72 10.55 -2.89
C ILE A 72 -9.72 10.49 -1.74
N GLN A 73 -10.65 11.45 -1.67
CA GLN A 73 -11.66 11.55 -0.60
C GLN A 73 -12.47 10.27 -0.44
N ILE A 74 -12.86 9.62 -1.55
CA ILE A 74 -13.61 8.35 -1.54
C ILE A 74 -12.90 7.27 -0.70
N TYR A 75 -11.56 7.20 -0.73
CA TYR A 75 -10.80 6.22 0.06
C TYR A 75 -10.79 6.56 1.55
N ILE A 76 -10.68 7.86 1.89
CA ILE A 76 -10.68 8.34 3.27
C ILE A 76 -12.04 8.08 3.92
N ASP A 77 -13.12 8.41 3.21
CA ASP A 77 -14.48 8.13 3.63
C ASP A 77 -14.70 6.62 3.79
N ARG A 78 -14.16 5.82 2.86
CA ARG A 78 -14.27 4.36 2.94
C ARG A 78 -13.56 3.81 4.17
N ILE A 79 -12.34 4.24 4.46
CA ILE A 79 -11.60 3.85 5.66
C ILE A 79 -12.44 4.15 6.92
N ASN A 80 -12.93 5.39 7.04
CA ASN A 80 -13.74 5.81 8.19
C ASN A 80 -15.04 5.00 8.31
N SER A 81 -15.69 4.70 7.18
CA SER A 81 -16.94 3.93 7.14
C SER A 81 -16.78 2.48 7.61
N ILE A 82 -15.60 1.89 7.43
CA ILE A 82 -15.27 0.53 7.87
C ILE A 82 -14.80 0.54 9.33
N ILE A 83 -13.87 1.42 9.69
CA ILE A 83 -13.27 1.46 11.03
C ILE A 83 -14.31 1.76 12.12
N ARG A 84 -15.39 2.50 11.82
CA ARG A 84 -16.46 2.79 12.79
C ARG A 84 -17.20 1.54 13.29
N HIS A 85 -17.07 0.39 12.63
CA HIS A 85 -17.65 -0.86 13.14
C HIS A 85 -17.02 -1.26 14.48
N GLU A 86 -17.86 -1.66 15.44
CA GLU A 86 -17.46 -1.73 16.86
C GLU A 86 -16.16 -2.51 17.13
N PRO A 87 -15.95 -3.74 16.62
CA PRO A 87 -14.73 -4.49 16.98
C PRO A 87 -13.47 -3.83 16.41
N LEU A 88 -13.60 -3.19 15.24
CA LEU A 88 -12.50 -2.50 14.58
C LEU A 88 -12.19 -1.17 15.27
N SER A 89 -13.21 -0.38 15.63
CA SER A 89 -13.00 0.86 16.37
C SER A 89 -12.41 0.57 17.73
N LYS A 90 -12.94 -0.40 18.48
CA LYS A 90 -12.37 -0.80 19.79
C LYS A 90 -10.90 -1.15 19.67
N LEU A 91 -10.53 -1.94 18.66
CA LEU A 91 -9.14 -2.31 18.46
C LEU A 91 -8.29 -1.11 18.03
N ALA A 92 -8.83 -0.20 17.22
CA ALA A 92 -8.17 1.04 16.81
C ALA A 92 -7.99 2.05 17.95
N ASP A 93 -8.83 2.00 18.99
CA ASP A 93 -8.81 2.95 20.12
C ASP A 93 -7.93 2.47 21.29
N THR A 94 -7.50 1.20 21.26
CA THR A 94 -6.57 0.63 22.27
C THR A 94 -5.18 1.24 22.20
N ASP A 95 -4.47 1.28 23.34
CA ASP A 95 -3.07 1.72 23.35
C ASP A 95 -2.15 0.69 22.66
N LYS A 96 -1.07 1.16 22.03
CA LYS A 96 -0.10 0.28 21.36
C LYS A 96 0.53 -0.76 22.30
N LYS A 97 0.72 -0.43 23.58
CA LYS A 97 1.29 -1.30 24.61
C LYS A 97 0.21 -2.06 25.40
N GLU A 98 -1.06 -1.90 25.06
CA GLU A 98 -2.16 -2.56 25.75
C GLU A 98 -2.03 -4.07 25.65
N LYS A 99 -2.20 -4.75 26.79
CA LYS A 99 -2.20 -6.21 26.86
C LYS A 99 -3.64 -6.71 26.90
N PHE A 100 -4.06 -7.36 25.84
CA PHE A 100 -5.39 -7.96 25.77
C PHE A 100 -5.52 -9.18 26.68
N SER A 101 -6.63 -9.25 27.41
CA SER A 101 -7.07 -10.45 28.11
C SER A 101 -7.38 -11.58 27.12
N LYS A 102 -7.47 -12.82 27.62
CA LYS A 102 -7.84 -13.98 26.77
C LYS A 102 -9.18 -13.76 26.07
N ARG A 103 -10.18 -13.24 26.79
CA ARG A 103 -11.51 -12.97 26.26
C ARG A 103 -11.47 -11.92 25.15
N GLN A 104 -10.71 -10.84 25.33
CA GLN A 104 -10.53 -9.81 24.29
C GLN A 104 -9.82 -10.37 23.06
N ASN A 105 -8.76 -11.15 23.24
CA ASN A 105 -8.05 -11.79 22.13
C ASN A 105 -9.01 -12.67 21.30
N LEU A 106 -9.78 -13.56 21.95
CA LEU A 106 -10.74 -14.42 21.26
C LEU A 106 -11.86 -13.62 20.59
N TYR A 107 -12.36 -12.58 21.25
CA TYR A 107 -13.37 -11.67 20.69
C TYR A 107 -12.88 -11.01 19.39
N PHE A 108 -11.72 -10.36 19.42
CA PHE A 108 -11.16 -9.71 18.24
C PHE A 108 -10.80 -10.73 17.16
N GLY A 109 -10.15 -11.84 17.53
CA GLY A 109 -9.80 -12.89 16.57
C GLY A 109 -11.01 -13.46 15.84
N PHE A 110 -12.10 -13.73 16.55
CA PHE A 110 -13.37 -14.18 15.94
C PHE A 110 -13.89 -13.18 14.91
N HIS A 111 -14.00 -11.91 15.27
CA HIS A 111 -14.54 -10.88 14.39
C HIS A 111 -13.66 -10.60 13.18
N LEU A 112 -12.33 -10.60 13.37
CA LEU A 112 -11.35 -10.36 12.31
C LEU A 112 -11.31 -11.48 11.27
N ARG A 113 -11.45 -12.74 11.69
CA ARG A 113 -11.44 -13.89 10.76
C ARG A 113 -12.78 -14.13 10.07
N ASN A 114 -13.86 -13.77 10.73
CA ASN A 114 -15.20 -13.97 10.21
C ASN A 114 -15.72 -12.68 9.56
N ARG A 115 -16.58 -11.97 10.28
CA ARG A 115 -17.37 -10.84 9.76
C ARG A 115 -16.55 -9.74 9.09
N TYR A 116 -15.35 -9.45 9.58
CA TYR A 116 -14.55 -8.30 9.12
C TYR A 116 -13.29 -8.70 8.34
N LYS A 117 -13.18 -9.96 7.88
CA LYS A 117 -12.06 -10.40 7.03
C LYS A 117 -12.01 -9.58 5.74
N THR A 118 -13.11 -9.55 4.98
CA THR A 118 -13.20 -8.82 3.72
C THR A 118 -12.98 -7.32 3.90
N ASN A 119 -13.57 -6.74 4.96
CA ASN A 119 -13.34 -5.34 5.28
C ASN A 119 -11.86 -5.03 5.57
N THR A 120 -11.15 -5.94 6.24
CA THR A 120 -9.73 -5.72 6.54
C THR A 120 -8.87 -5.85 5.29
N LEU A 121 -9.18 -6.80 4.41
CA LEU A 121 -8.50 -6.92 3.10
C LEU A 121 -8.70 -5.65 2.27
N GLU A 122 -9.92 -5.11 2.24
CA GLU A 122 -10.21 -3.84 1.57
C GLU A 122 -9.39 -2.68 2.17
N LEU A 123 -9.31 -2.58 3.51
CA LEU A 123 -8.48 -1.56 4.16
C LEU A 123 -6.99 -1.72 3.80
N ILE A 124 -6.49 -2.95 3.68
CA ILE A 124 -5.11 -3.26 3.25
C ILE A 124 -4.87 -2.78 1.81
N GLU A 125 -5.82 -3.00 0.91
CA GLU A 125 -5.74 -2.53 -0.48
C GLU A 125 -5.73 -1.00 -0.56
N ILE A 126 -6.61 -0.35 0.21
CA ILE A 126 -6.65 1.12 0.27
C ILE A 126 -5.33 1.67 0.82
N TYR A 127 -4.81 1.10 1.92
CA TYR A 127 -3.53 1.51 2.50
C TYR A 127 -2.39 1.36 1.48
N SER A 128 -2.32 0.21 0.80
CA SER A 128 -1.29 -0.07 -0.21
C SER A 128 -1.33 0.93 -1.35
N ARG A 129 -2.53 1.37 -1.76
CA ARG A 129 -2.71 2.40 -2.79
C ARG A 129 -2.21 3.78 -2.33
N LEU A 130 -2.55 4.18 -1.11
CA LEU A 130 -2.08 5.43 -0.52
C LEU A 130 -0.54 5.44 -0.39
N ASP A 131 0.04 4.32 0.03
CA ASP A 131 1.50 4.14 0.15
C ASP A 131 2.20 4.23 -1.21
N ALA A 132 1.62 3.64 -2.27
CA ALA A 132 2.13 3.74 -3.63
C ALA A 132 2.11 5.18 -4.16
N TRP A 133 1.02 5.93 -3.94
CA TRP A 133 0.94 7.33 -4.33
C TRP A 133 1.90 8.23 -3.56
N TYR A 134 2.03 8.00 -2.25
CA TYR A 134 3.01 8.73 -1.44
C TYR A 134 4.43 8.45 -1.93
N SER A 135 4.75 7.18 -2.21
CA SER A 135 6.05 6.78 -2.76
C SER A 135 6.34 7.43 -4.12
N MET A 136 5.33 7.49 -5.01
CA MET A 136 5.43 8.20 -6.27
C MET A 136 5.69 9.70 -6.07
N ALA A 137 4.96 10.36 -5.17
CA ALA A 137 5.17 11.78 -4.87
C ALA A 137 6.57 12.06 -4.30
N VAL A 138 7.08 11.17 -3.44
CA VAL A 138 8.45 11.24 -2.92
C VAL A 138 9.48 11.05 -4.04
N ALA A 139 9.27 10.07 -4.93
CA ALA A 139 10.17 9.82 -6.07
C ALA A 139 10.21 11.01 -7.03
N VAL A 140 9.04 11.59 -7.35
CA VAL A 140 8.92 12.78 -8.20
C VAL A 140 9.71 13.95 -7.62
N LYS A 141 9.63 14.21 -6.30
CA LYS A 141 10.40 15.28 -5.66
C LYS A 141 11.90 14.96 -5.59
N THR A 142 12.25 13.76 -5.15
CA THR A 142 13.65 13.34 -4.95
C THR A 142 14.43 13.34 -6.26
N HIS A 143 13.80 12.86 -7.33
CA HIS A 143 14.40 12.77 -8.65
C HIS A 143 13.99 13.92 -9.58
N GLN A 144 13.33 14.97 -9.09
CA GLN A 144 12.94 16.13 -9.90
C GLN A 144 12.20 15.74 -11.20
N LEU A 145 11.31 14.75 -11.10
CA LEU A 145 10.56 14.25 -12.26
C LEU A 145 9.40 15.18 -12.58
N SER A 146 8.91 15.06 -13.82
CA SER A 146 7.74 15.77 -14.29
C SER A 146 6.67 14.78 -14.74
N PHE A 147 5.40 15.14 -14.51
CA PHE A 147 4.29 14.35 -15.06
C PHE A 147 4.26 14.49 -16.59
N PRO A 148 4.00 13.39 -17.31
CA PRO A 148 3.89 13.42 -18.76
C PRO A 148 2.66 14.23 -19.20
N LYS A 149 2.72 14.78 -20.41
CA LYS A 149 1.56 15.37 -21.08
C LYS A 149 1.12 14.44 -22.20
N PHE A 150 -0.10 13.91 -22.08
CA PHE A 150 -0.71 13.14 -23.14
C PHE A 150 -1.43 14.08 -24.10
N VAL A 151 -1.10 13.98 -25.40
CA VAL A 151 -1.73 14.74 -26.48
C VAL A 151 -2.57 13.81 -27.34
N ALA A 152 -3.83 14.20 -27.59
CA ALA A 152 -4.71 13.46 -28.48
C ALA A 152 -4.41 13.85 -29.93
N GLN A 153 -3.78 12.95 -30.68
CA GLN A 153 -3.41 13.17 -32.08
C GLN A 153 -3.33 11.84 -32.82
N GLU A 154 -3.47 11.89 -34.15
CA GLU A 154 -3.48 10.70 -35.00
C GLU A 154 -2.08 10.09 -35.22
N THR A 155 -1.03 10.89 -35.02
CA THR A 155 0.35 10.49 -35.27
C THR A 155 1.14 10.23 -33.98
N PRO A 156 2.09 9.30 -33.97
CA PRO A 156 2.90 9.04 -32.79
C PRO A 156 3.82 10.24 -32.45
N LEU A 157 3.94 10.56 -31.15
CA LEU A 157 4.85 11.57 -30.63
C LEU A 157 5.46 11.11 -29.31
N VAL A 158 6.79 11.24 -29.22
CA VAL A 158 7.53 11.19 -27.96
C VAL A 158 8.43 12.41 -27.93
N GLU A 159 8.19 13.30 -26.98
CA GLU A 159 9.01 14.48 -26.76
C GLU A 159 9.44 14.52 -25.30
N ALA A 160 10.74 14.66 -25.08
CA ALA A 160 11.32 14.68 -23.75
C ALA A 160 12.45 15.69 -23.70
N GLU A 161 12.36 16.61 -22.75
CA GLU A 161 13.41 17.58 -22.42
C GLU A 161 14.04 17.20 -21.09
N GLY A 162 15.37 17.25 -21.02
CA GLY A 162 16.09 16.91 -19.80
C GLY A 162 16.00 15.42 -19.43
N LEU A 163 15.72 14.53 -20.38
CA LEU A 163 15.53 13.09 -20.14
C LEU A 163 16.82 12.45 -19.63
N TYR A 164 16.73 11.68 -18.55
CA TYR A 164 17.85 10.92 -18.04
C TYR A 164 17.43 9.56 -17.49
N HIS A 165 18.41 8.68 -17.28
CA HIS A 165 18.18 7.36 -16.70
C HIS A 165 18.21 7.42 -15.18
N LEU A 166 17.06 7.19 -14.53
CA LEU A 166 16.85 7.29 -13.07
C LEU A 166 17.89 6.58 -12.20
N LEU A 167 18.39 5.42 -12.63
CA LEU A 167 19.35 4.61 -11.86
C LEU A 167 20.82 5.05 -12.02
N LEU A 168 21.11 6.12 -12.76
CA LEU A 168 22.47 6.66 -12.84
C LEU A 168 22.73 7.63 -11.68
N PRO A 169 23.86 7.50 -10.96
CA PRO A 169 24.22 8.44 -9.89
C PRO A 169 24.43 9.88 -10.37
N GLU A 170 25.11 10.04 -11.51
CA GLU A 170 25.43 11.34 -12.12
C GLU A 170 24.97 11.34 -13.59
N PRO A 171 23.65 11.49 -13.84
CA PRO A 171 23.12 11.46 -15.18
C PRO A 171 23.45 12.74 -15.95
N VAL A 172 23.81 12.58 -17.23
CA VAL A 172 23.79 13.69 -18.20
C VAL A 172 22.46 13.65 -18.94
N PRO A 173 21.66 14.73 -18.92
CA PRO A 173 20.34 14.75 -19.55
C PRO A 173 20.41 14.84 -21.08
N TYR A 174 19.38 14.32 -21.75
CA TYR A 174 19.20 14.32 -23.19
C TYR A 174 17.88 14.98 -23.57
N ASN A 175 17.85 15.68 -24.69
CA ASN A 175 16.60 16.10 -25.33
C ASN A 175 16.31 15.15 -26.49
N LEU A 176 15.07 14.71 -26.61
CA LEU A 176 14.61 13.78 -27.63
C LEU A 176 13.27 14.24 -28.19
N GLN A 177 13.15 14.22 -29.52
CA GLN A 177 11.89 14.36 -30.21
C GLN A 177 11.77 13.25 -31.26
N MET A 178 10.68 12.49 -31.19
CA MET A 178 10.31 11.47 -32.17
C MET A 178 8.89 11.74 -32.64
N ASN A 179 8.74 11.99 -33.94
CA ASN A 179 7.49 12.30 -34.62
C ASN A 179 7.54 11.71 -36.05
N PRO A 180 6.51 11.82 -36.90
CA PRO A 180 6.56 11.24 -38.26
C PRO A 180 7.72 11.73 -39.14
N ALA A 181 8.25 12.94 -38.89
CA ALA A 181 9.43 13.47 -39.60
C ALA A 181 10.76 12.91 -39.05
N HIS A 182 10.77 12.49 -37.77
CA HIS A 182 11.92 11.96 -37.04
C HIS A 182 11.56 10.65 -36.33
N ASN A 183 10.99 9.69 -37.05
CA ASN A 183 10.44 8.45 -36.48
C ASN A 183 11.50 7.34 -36.31
N PHE A 184 12.73 7.57 -36.75
CA PHE A 184 13.85 6.64 -36.63
C PHE A 184 15.13 7.37 -36.22
N LEU A 185 15.77 6.91 -35.13
CA LEU A 185 17.03 7.47 -34.63
C LEU A 185 18.21 6.55 -34.93
N PHE A 186 19.21 7.06 -35.65
CA PHE A 186 20.52 6.41 -35.76
C PHE A 186 21.46 6.89 -34.64
N LEU A 187 21.73 6.03 -33.66
CA LEU A 187 22.66 6.31 -32.58
C LEU A 187 24.08 5.87 -32.96
N THR A 188 24.93 6.83 -33.33
CA THR A 188 26.34 6.61 -33.63
C THR A 188 27.24 7.08 -32.47
N GLY A 189 28.53 6.74 -32.52
CA GLY A 189 29.52 7.14 -31.53
C GLY A 189 30.28 5.97 -30.90
N ALA A 190 31.34 6.29 -30.16
CA ALA A 190 32.25 5.31 -29.56
C ALA A 190 31.53 4.33 -28.60
N ASN A 191 32.18 3.20 -28.31
CA ASN A 191 31.75 2.33 -27.23
C ASN A 191 31.68 3.12 -25.91
N MET A 192 30.71 2.80 -25.06
CA MET A 192 30.45 3.49 -23.79
C MET A 192 30.00 4.95 -23.88
N ALA A 193 29.70 5.50 -25.07
CA ALA A 193 29.17 6.86 -25.25
C ALA A 193 27.72 7.08 -24.75
N GLY A 194 27.16 6.17 -23.93
CA GLY A 194 25.80 6.31 -23.38
C GLY A 194 24.65 5.91 -24.32
N LYS A 195 24.92 5.34 -25.51
CA LYS A 195 23.88 4.91 -26.46
C LYS A 195 22.83 3.98 -25.83
N SER A 196 23.27 2.91 -25.15
CA SER A 196 22.36 1.99 -24.47
C SER A 196 21.65 2.63 -23.28
N THR A 197 22.28 3.62 -22.63
CA THR A 197 21.69 4.40 -21.54
C THR A 197 20.52 5.22 -22.06
N LEU A 198 20.68 5.92 -23.19
CA LEU A 198 19.60 6.69 -23.81
C LEU A 198 18.41 5.79 -24.15
N ILE A 199 18.64 4.64 -24.80
CA ILE A 199 17.57 3.69 -25.15
C ILE A 199 16.80 3.26 -23.90
N LYS A 200 17.51 2.91 -22.82
CA LYS A 200 16.89 2.52 -21.54
C LYS A 200 16.16 3.69 -20.87
N ALA A 201 16.69 4.91 -20.95
CA ALA A 201 16.06 6.11 -20.39
C ALA A 201 14.72 6.39 -21.08
N VAL A 202 14.70 6.35 -22.42
CA VAL A 202 13.47 6.53 -23.21
C VAL A 202 12.45 5.45 -22.88
N GLY A 203 12.84 4.18 -22.92
CA GLY A 203 11.94 3.07 -22.60
C GLY A 203 11.37 3.16 -21.18
N SER A 204 12.20 3.49 -20.20
CA SER A 204 11.76 3.64 -18.81
C SER A 204 10.84 4.84 -18.62
N ALA A 205 11.13 5.98 -19.26
CA ALA A 205 10.29 7.17 -19.15
C ALA A 205 8.91 6.96 -19.79
N VAL A 206 8.85 6.33 -20.97
CA VAL A 206 7.58 6.00 -21.61
C VAL A 206 6.78 5.00 -20.76
N PHE A 207 7.45 4.00 -20.16
CA PHE A 207 6.81 3.05 -19.25
C PHE A 207 6.25 3.74 -18.01
N LEU A 208 7.03 4.60 -17.36
CA LEU A 208 6.60 5.35 -16.16
C LEU A 208 5.53 6.40 -16.44
N ALA A 209 5.39 6.83 -17.69
CA ALA A 209 4.37 7.80 -18.07
C ALA A 209 2.95 7.21 -18.05
N HIS A 210 2.80 5.89 -18.22
CA HIS A 210 1.52 5.18 -18.30
C HIS A 210 1.15 4.53 -16.97
#